data_AF-A0A2V7WWU2-F1
#
_entry.id   AF-A0A2V7WWU2-F1
#
_cell.length_a   1.000
_cell.length_b   1.000
_cell.length_c   1.000
_cell.angle_alpha   90.00
_cell.angle_beta   90.00
_cell.angle_gamma   90.00
#
_symmetry.space_group_name_H-M   'P 1'
#
loop_
_entity.id
_entity.type
_entity.pdbx_description
1 polymer ?
#
loop_
_entity_poly.entity_id
_entity_poly.type
_entity_poly.pdbx_seq_one_letter_code
_entity_poly.pdbx_strand_id
1 'polypeptide(L)' 'MKKPTIRVTKWLSDIPVEATCTACASVVFRAQGSSHRPNRDEYQSSLQLQFNAHVAAEHNQEG' A
#
# COMPACT_ATOMS: atom_id res chain seq x y z
N MET A 1 17.91 -6.05 8.60
CA MET A 1 16.53 -6.37 9.05
C MET A 1 15.74 -7.08 7.96
N LYS A 2 14.56 -7.66 8.23
CA LYS A 2 13.70 -8.24 7.17
C LYS A 2 13.18 -7.09 6.28
N LYS A 3 13.25 -7.26 4.97
CA LYS A 3 12.75 -6.26 4.01
C LYS A 3 11.25 -6.03 4.23
N PRO A 4 10.78 -4.80 4.42
CA PRO A 4 9.35 -4.53 4.59
C PRO A 4 8.59 -4.97 3.33
N THR A 5 7.36 -5.42 3.53
CA THR A 5 6.44 -5.81 2.46
C THR A 5 5.07 -5.15 2.68
N ILE A 6 4.34 -4.96 1.59
CA ILE A 6 2.95 -4.50 1.64
C ILE A 6 2.02 -5.69 1.93
N ARG A 7 1.02 -5.49 2.79
CA ARG A 7 -0.02 -6.48 3.10
C ARG A 7 -1.39 -5.84 2.94
N VAL A 8 -2.23 -6.40 2.06
CA VAL A 8 -3.62 -5.95 1.92
C VAL A 8 -4.43 -6.35 3.16
N THR A 9 -5.12 -5.40 3.77
CA THR A 9 -5.95 -5.59 4.96
C THR A 9 -7.44 -5.52 4.66
N LYS A 10 -7.83 -4.85 3.57
CA LYS A 10 -9.23 -4.70 3.18
C LYS A 10 -9.43 -4.87 1.69
N TRP A 11 -10.49 -5.58 1.34
CA TRP A 11 -10.89 -5.89 -0.03
C TRP A 11 -12.33 -5.43 -0.28
N LEU A 12 -12.61 -5.03 -1.51
CA LEU A 12 -13.95 -4.84 -2.07
C LEU A 12 -14.12 -5.88 -3.17
N SER A 13 -14.79 -6.99 -2.85
CA SER A 13 -14.77 -8.20 -3.69
C SER A 13 -13.32 -8.65 -3.93
N ASP A 14 -12.82 -8.59 -5.18
CA ASP A 14 -11.42 -8.92 -5.54
C ASP A 14 -10.49 -7.68 -5.63
N ILE A 15 -11.00 -6.49 -5.31
CA ILE A 15 -10.27 -5.22 -5.45
C ILE A 15 -9.63 -4.84 -4.11
N PRO A 16 -8.29 -4.66 -4.02
CA PRO A 16 -7.65 -4.25 -2.78
C PRO A 16 -7.94 -2.77 -2.51
N VAL A 17 -8.47 -2.42 -1.34
CA VAL A 17 -8.83 -1.02 -0.99
C VAL A 17 -7.98 -0.44 0.13
N GLU A 18 -7.37 -1.29 0.95
CA GLU A 18 -6.51 -0.88 2.05
C GLU A 18 -5.36 -1.86 2.25
N ALA A 19 -4.19 -1.36 2.56
CA ALA A 19 -3.01 -2.15 2.87
C ALA A 19 -2.17 -1.51 3.97
N THR A 20 -1.25 -2.27 4.55
CA THR A 20 -0.32 -1.80 5.58
C THR A 20 1.10 -2.30 5.29
N CYS A 21 2.08 -1.63 5.90
CA CYS A 21 3.47 -2.09 5.89
C CYS A 21 3.67 -3.17 6.96
N THR A 22 4.30 -4.30 6.60
CA THR A 22 4.56 -5.38 7.57
C THR A 22 5.57 -5.02 8.66
N ALA A 23 6.39 -3.98 8.44
CA ALA A 23 7.29 -3.44 9.45
C ALA A 23 6.67 -2.31 10.28
N CYS A 24 5.61 -1.65 9.78
CA CYS A 24 4.93 -0.53 10.44
C CYS A 24 3.42 -0.77 10.45
N ALA A 25 2.94 -1.57 11.41
CA ALA A 25 1.52 -1.93 11.49
C ALA A 25 0.58 -0.73 11.68
N SER A 26 1.07 0.39 12.22
CA SER A 26 0.31 1.62 12.40
C SER A 26 0.13 2.43 11.09
N VAL A 27 0.87 2.10 10.03
CA VAL A 27 0.79 2.80 8.74
C VAL A 27 -0.23 2.11 7.86
N VAL A 28 -1.23 2.88 7.43
CA VAL A 28 -2.34 2.43 6.58
C VAL A 28 -2.30 3.18 5.26
N PHE A 29 -2.26 2.43 4.17
CA PHE A 29 -2.38 2.91 2.80
C PHE A 29 -3.80 2.69 2.32
N ARG A 30 -4.41 3.71 1.71
CA ARG A 30 -5.78 3.64 1.19
C ARG A 30 -5.77 3.83 -0.31
N ALA A 31 -6.38 2.92 -1.04
CA ALA A 31 -6.41 2.99 -2.49
C ALA A 31 -7.14 4.26 -2.94
N GLN A 32 -6.54 4.97 -3.89
CA GLN A 32 -7.10 6.15 -4.53
C GLN A 32 -7.36 5.82 -5.99
N GLY A 33 -8.56 6.13 -6.48
CA GLY A 33 -8.93 5.97 -7.89
C GLY A 33 -9.43 7.28 -8.47
N SER A 34 -9.25 7.44 -9.77
CA SER A 34 -9.67 8.64 -10.52
C SER A 34 -11.15 8.60 -10.91
N SER A 35 -11.78 7.43 -10.80
CA SER A 35 -13.13 7.14 -11.28
C SER A 35 -14.09 6.78 -10.15
N HIS A 36 -15.38 7.01 -10.39
CA HIS A 36 -16.46 6.57 -9.49
C HIS A 36 -16.55 5.04 -9.35
N ARG A 37 -16.03 4.29 -10.34
CA ARG A 37 -15.95 2.83 -10.29
C ARG A 37 -14.58 2.38 -9.79
N PRO A 38 -14.52 1.50 -8.77
CA PRO A 38 -13.29 0.88 -8.33
C PRO A 38 -12.65 0.08 -9.47
N ASN A 39 -11.34 0.27 -9.67
CA ASN A 39 -10.55 -0.49 -10.63
C ASN A 39 -9.41 -1.19 -9.89
N ARG A 40 -9.29 -2.51 -10.09
CA ARG A 40 -8.30 -3.33 -9.40
C ARG A 40 -6.86 -2.85 -9.64
N ASP A 41 -6.52 -2.58 -10.89
CA ASP A 41 -5.15 -2.23 -11.28
C ASP A 41 -4.76 -0.85 -10.76
N GLU A 42 -5.65 0.14 -10.90
CA GLU A 42 -5.43 1.49 -10.35
C GLU A 42 -5.28 1.45 -8.83
N TYR A 43 -6.15 0.70 -8.14
CA TYR A 43 -6.14 0.63 -6.69
C TYR A 43 -4.88 -0.09 -6.18
N GLN A 44 -4.49 -1.19 -6.81
CA GLN A 44 -3.26 -1.90 -6.49
C GLN A 44 -2.03 -1.01 -6.73
N SER A 45 -1.99 -0.30 -7.87
CA SER A 45 -0.91 0.65 -8.19
C SER A 45 -0.84 1.79 -7.17
N SER A 46 -1.97 2.37 -6.78
CA SER A 46 -2.05 3.42 -5.77
C SER A 46 -1.51 2.97 -4.41
N LEU A 47 -1.91 1.77 -3.95
CA LEU A 47 -1.41 1.19 -2.71
C LEU A 47 0.11 0.91 -2.78
N GLN A 48 0.58 0.39 -3.91
CA GLN A 48 2.00 0.12 -4.13
C GLN A 48 2.83 1.41 -4.13
N LEU A 49 2.35 2.49 -4.74
CA LEU A 49 3.03 3.79 -4.75
C LEU A 49 3.17 4.36 -3.33
N GLN A 50 2.10 4.32 -2.53
CA GLN A 50 2.12 4.78 -1.14
C GLN A 50 3.11 3.95 -0.29
N PHE A 51 3.11 2.63 -0.47
CA PHE A 51 4.08 1.76 0.20
C PHE A 51 5.52 2.06 -0.21
N ASN A 52 5.79 2.23 -1.52
CA ASN A 52 7.13 2.56 -2.01
C ASN A 52 7.62 3.89 -1.44
N ALA A 53 6.75 4.91 -1.39
CA ALA A 53 7.08 6.19 -0.77
C ALA A 53 7.38 6.05 0.73
N HIS A 54 6.57 5.28 1.45
CA HIS A 54 6.82 4.97 2.87
C HIS A 54 8.14 4.23 3.09
N VAL A 55 8.45 3.24 2.27
CA VAL A 55 9.73 2.52 2.33
C VAL A 55 10.90 3.45 2.05
N ALA A 56 10.79 4.32 1.04
CA ALA A 56 11.83 5.29 0.71
C ALA A 56 12.09 6.31 1.83
N ALA A 57 11.05 6.71 2.58
CA ALA A 57 11.17 7.66 3.68
C ALA A 57 11.64 7.02 4.99
N GLU A 58 11.04 5.89 5.38
CA GLU A 58 11.16 5.35 6.74
C GLU A 58 12.02 4.09 6.83
N HIS A 59 12.26 3.40 5.70
CA HIS A 59 12.97 2.11 5.67
C HIS A 59 14.20 2.10 4.75
N ASN A 60 14.47 3.22 4.06
CA ASN A 60 15.65 3.39 3.20
C ASN A 60 16.80 4.10 3.94
N GLN A 61 16.70 4.27 5.25
CA GLN A 61 17.81 4.69 6.10
C GLN A 61 18.76 3.51 6.41
N GLU A 62 19.30 2.86 5.38
CA GLU A 62 20.54 2.08 5.52
C GLU A 62 21.39 2.31 4.27
N GLY A 63 22.30 3.28 4.41
CA GLY A 63 23.34 3.70 3.49
C GLY A 63 24.17 4.78 4.16
#